data_AF-A0A6V8KR87-F1
#
_entry.id   AF-A0A6V8KR87-F1
#
_cell.length_a   1.000
_cell.length_b   1.000
_cell.length_c   1.000
_cell.angle_alpha   90.00
_cell.angle_beta   90.00
_cell.angle_gamma   90.00
#
_symmetry.space_group_name_H-M   'P 1'
#
loop_
_entity.id
_entity.type
_entity.pdbx_description
1 polymer ?
#
loop_
_entity_poly.entity_id
_entity_poly.type
_entity_poly.pdbx_seq_one_letter_code
_entity_poly.pdbx_strand_id
1 'polypeptide(L)'
;MCPAGESGAGTPKNGAVHAPDPAATRAALHRDRPDLLAPFDRELPGARAAVLARLWGAYAREPVPGLLRRARSGGRLTVHTGAGVLDGPADAAEPYAPAAGGLTVHLDGAAHTDPAALARALGHPGFAVEVDNSVANLALARAAPARAPALTATLPQLEQSVVDGHPLHPCCRTRLGMSTLDVLRYAPSTARSSASTWCGCRRPGGTATARPCCRSTLGSTSTCWTRTPGWCRWGACPHGP
;
A
#
# COMPACT_ATOMS: atom_id res chain seq x y z
N MET A 1 -10.69 41.65 -13.34
CA MET A 1 -11.83 40.71 -13.36
C MET A 1 -11.21 39.31 -13.28
N CYS A 2 -11.08 38.78 -12.06
CA CYS A 2 -10.50 37.46 -11.80
C CYS A 2 -11.66 36.46 -11.63
N PRO A 3 -11.60 35.24 -12.19
CA PRO A 3 -12.61 34.25 -11.89
C PRO A 3 -12.39 33.65 -10.49
N ALA A 4 -13.48 33.57 -9.74
CA ALA A 4 -13.66 32.72 -8.55
C ALA A 4 -13.32 31.26 -8.92
N GLY A 5 -12.66 30.45 -8.09
CA GLY A 5 -13.12 30.06 -6.76
C GLY A 5 -13.93 28.76 -6.90
N GLU A 6 -13.24 27.63 -7.08
CA GLU A 6 -13.86 26.30 -6.99
C GLU A 6 -13.52 25.65 -5.65
N SER A 7 -14.50 25.79 -4.76
CA SER A 7 -15.10 24.78 -3.88
C SER A 7 -14.27 23.57 -3.47
N GLY A 8 -14.01 23.54 -2.15
CA GLY A 8 -13.25 22.52 -1.44
C GLY A 8 -13.87 21.12 -1.45
N ALA A 9 -13.00 20.13 -1.63
CA ALA A 9 -13.23 18.78 -1.15
C ALA A 9 -13.10 18.79 0.38
N GLY A 10 -14.23 18.62 1.07
CA GLY A 10 -14.28 18.55 2.52
C GLY A 10 -13.37 17.44 3.06
N THR A 11 -12.44 17.80 3.94
CA THR A 11 -11.66 16.85 4.75
C THR A 11 -12.62 15.97 5.55
N PRO A 12 -12.55 14.63 5.45
CA PRO A 12 -13.35 13.77 6.31
C PRO A 12 -12.97 14.02 7.77
N LYS A 13 -13.96 14.36 8.60
CA LYS A 13 -13.80 14.73 10.01
C LYS A 13 -13.48 13.56 10.96
N ASN A 14 -13.15 12.39 10.42
CA ASN A 14 -12.60 11.27 11.19
C ASN A 14 -11.22 10.97 10.61
N GLY A 15 -10.18 10.94 11.44
CA GLY A 15 -8.78 10.71 11.06
C GLY A 15 -8.46 9.32 10.51
N ALA A 16 -9.34 8.75 9.68
CA ALA A 16 -9.10 7.55 8.92
C ALA A 16 -7.99 7.84 7.90
N VAL A 17 -6.89 7.12 8.04
CA VAL A 17 -5.78 7.21 7.10
C VAL A 17 -6.29 6.79 5.72
N HIS A 18 -6.01 7.61 4.71
CA HIS A 18 -6.49 7.35 3.36
C HIS A 18 -5.90 6.04 2.81
N ALA A 19 -6.74 5.05 2.55
CA ALA A 19 -6.34 3.72 2.11
C ALA A 19 -7.37 3.15 1.14
N PRO A 20 -7.29 3.50 -0.16
CA PRO A 20 -8.26 3.02 -1.15
C PRO A 20 -8.29 1.48 -1.18
N ASP A 21 -9.49 0.92 -1.04
CA ASP A 21 -9.78 -0.49 -1.27
C ASP A 21 -9.92 -0.77 -2.79
N PRO A 22 -10.16 -2.03 -3.22
CA PRO A 22 -10.35 -2.33 -4.63
C PRO A 22 -11.50 -1.58 -5.31
N ALA A 23 -12.61 -1.32 -4.61
CA ALA A 23 -13.77 -0.63 -5.18
C ALA A 23 -13.52 0.87 -5.37
N ALA A 24 -12.96 1.55 -4.36
CA ALA A 24 -12.55 2.94 -4.42
C ALA A 24 -11.48 3.15 -5.50
N THR A 25 -10.53 2.22 -5.60
CA THR A 25 -9.50 2.19 -6.64
C THR A 25 -10.12 2.07 -8.03
N ARG A 26 -11.03 1.12 -8.25
CA ARG A 26 -11.75 0.94 -9.51
C ARG A 26 -12.50 2.22 -9.92
N ALA A 27 -13.17 2.87 -8.97
CA ALA A 27 -13.87 4.12 -9.21
C ALA A 27 -12.93 5.27 -9.62
N ALA A 28 -11.75 5.37 -9.01
CA ALA A 28 -10.73 6.33 -9.42
C ALA A 28 -10.18 6.03 -10.83
N LEU A 29 -9.89 4.75 -11.14
CA LEU A 29 -9.44 4.35 -12.48
C LEU A 29 -10.49 4.69 -13.55
N HIS A 30 -11.76 4.40 -13.29
CA HIS A 30 -12.84 4.72 -14.23
C HIS A 30 -12.88 6.22 -14.58
N ARG A 31 -12.65 7.10 -13.60
CA ARG A 31 -12.69 8.56 -13.81
C ARG A 31 -11.43 9.09 -14.49
N ASP A 32 -10.26 8.68 -13.99
CA ASP A 32 -9.01 9.39 -14.25
C ASP A 32 -8.06 8.62 -15.16
N ARG A 33 -8.17 7.29 -15.23
CA ARG A 33 -7.28 6.38 -15.97
C ARG A 33 -8.03 5.16 -16.52
N PRO A 34 -9.04 5.37 -17.40
CA PRO A 34 -9.90 4.29 -17.89
C PRO A 34 -9.11 3.22 -18.68
N ASP A 35 -7.93 3.57 -19.20
CA ASP A 35 -6.99 2.65 -19.85
C ASP A 35 -6.54 1.49 -18.94
N LEU A 36 -6.54 1.69 -17.62
CA LEU A 36 -6.11 0.69 -16.63
C LEU A 36 -7.26 -0.11 -16.03
N LEU A 37 -8.52 0.22 -16.32
CA LEU A 37 -9.67 -0.42 -15.68
C LEU A 37 -9.78 -1.91 -16.02
N ALA A 38 -9.75 -2.26 -17.31
CA ALA A 38 -9.84 -3.65 -17.74
C ALA A 38 -8.64 -4.50 -17.29
N PRO A 39 -7.37 -4.03 -17.41
CA PRO A 39 -6.24 -4.71 -16.80
C PRO A 39 -6.37 -4.90 -15.29
N PHE A 40 -6.81 -3.87 -14.54
CA PHE A 40 -7.01 -3.97 -13.10
C PHE A 40 -8.06 -5.04 -12.73
N ASP A 41 -9.22 -5.02 -13.38
CA ASP A 41 -10.29 -5.99 -13.14
C ASP A 41 -9.82 -7.43 -13.45
N ARG A 42 -8.96 -7.62 -14.46
CA ARG A 42 -8.36 -8.91 -14.79
C ARG A 42 -7.39 -9.41 -13.71
N GLU A 43 -6.57 -8.54 -13.15
CA GLU A 43 -5.54 -8.92 -12.16
C GLU A 43 -6.10 -9.07 -10.73
N LEU A 44 -7.26 -8.49 -10.43
CA LEU A 44 -7.84 -8.45 -9.08
C LEU A 44 -8.04 -9.84 -8.44
N PRO A 45 -8.60 -10.87 -9.13
CA PRO A 45 -8.73 -12.21 -8.54
C PRO A 45 -7.38 -12.83 -8.16
N GLY A 46 -6.35 -12.65 -8.99
CA GLY A 46 -5.00 -13.14 -8.72
C GLY A 46 -4.32 -12.37 -7.58
N ALA A 47 -4.59 -11.08 -7.45
CA ALA A 47 -4.09 -10.28 -6.33
C ALA A 47 -4.72 -10.71 -4.99
N ARG A 48 -6.04 -10.95 -4.97
CA ARG A 48 -6.75 -11.50 -3.81
C ARG A 48 -6.18 -12.84 -3.38
N ALA A 49 -6.02 -13.77 -4.32
CA ALA A 49 -5.45 -15.09 -4.05
C ALA A 49 -4.03 -14.99 -3.48
N ALA A 50 -3.18 -14.13 -4.04
CA ALA A 50 -1.81 -13.94 -3.56
C ALA A 50 -1.76 -13.38 -2.13
N VAL A 51 -2.59 -12.40 -1.80
CA VAL A 51 -2.67 -11.85 -0.44
C VAL A 51 -3.28 -12.87 0.54
N LEU A 52 -4.31 -13.61 0.12
CA LEU A 52 -4.92 -14.67 0.92
C LEU A 52 -3.94 -15.81 1.21
N ALA A 53 -3.13 -16.24 0.24
CA ALA A 53 -2.11 -17.27 0.43
C ALA A 53 -1.05 -16.82 1.45
N ARG A 54 -0.64 -15.55 1.41
CA ARG A 54 0.30 -14.98 2.39
C ARG A 54 -0.29 -14.93 3.80
N LEU A 55 -1.55 -14.51 3.92
CA LEU A 55 -2.27 -14.51 5.20
C LEU A 55 -2.41 -15.94 5.74
N TRP A 56 -2.80 -16.89 4.88
CA TRP A 56 -2.94 -18.29 5.23
C TRP A 56 -1.61 -18.93 5.65
N GLY A 57 -0.53 -18.64 4.91
CA GLY A 57 0.82 -19.06 5.26
C GLY A 57 1.32 -18.45 6.57
N ALA A 58 0.97 -17.19 6.87
CA ALA A 58 1.29 -16.58 8.16
C ALA A 58 0.58 -17.32 9.30
N TYR A 59 -0.71 -17.65 9.16
CA TYR A 59 -1.43 -18.47 10.13
C TYR A 59 -0.86 -19.89 10.27
N ALA A 60 -0.21 -20.43 9.23
CA ALA A 60 0.47 -21.72 9.30
C ALA A 60 1.77 -21.69 10.11
N ARG A 61 2.50 -20.57 10.14
CA ARG A 61 3.90 -20.51 10.60
C ARG A 61 4.16 -19.57 11.77
N GLU A 62 3.46 -18.44 11.84
CA GLU A 62 3.81 -17.34 12.74
C GLU A 62 3.04 -17.44 14.05
N PRO A 63 3.62 -17.07 15.20
CA PRO A 63 2.93 -17.06 16.50
C PRO A 63 1.98 -15.86 16.59
N VAL A 64 0.96 -15.81 15.73
CA VAL A 64 -0.04 -14.73 15.73
C VAL A 64 -0.90 -14.82 17.00
N PRO A 65 -1.07 -13.71 17.74
CA PRO A 65 -1.97 -13.67 18.90
C PRO A 65 -3.38 -14.13 18.54
N GLY A 66 -3.99 -14.96 19.40
CA GLY A 66 -5.33 -15.51 19.17
C GLY A 66 -5.37 -16.83 18.39
N LEU A 67 -4.23 -17.32 17.88
CA LEU A 67 -4.12 -18.69 17.36
C LEU A 67 -3.95 -19.69 18.50
N LEU A 68 -4.83 -20.69 18.55
CA LEU A 68 -4.89 -21.68 19.62
C LEU A 68 -4.19 -22.99 19.23
N ARG A 69 -4.47 -23.50 18.03
CA ARG A 69 -3.93 -24.79 17.55
C ARG A 69 -3.84 -24.82 16.03
N ARG A 70 -2.89 -25.57 15.49
CA ARG A 70 -2.75 -25.83 14.05
C ARG A 70 -2.57 -27.33 13.82
N ALA A 71 -3.13 -27.85 12.75
CA ALA A 71 -2.96 -29.23 12.34
C ALA A 71 -2.91 -29.32 10.81
N ARG A 72 -2.05 -30.20 10.29
CA ARG A 72 -2.03 -30.57 8.87
C ARG A 72 -2.45 -32.03 8.72
N SER A 73 -3.43 -32.31 7.87
CA SER A 73 -3.88 -33.66 7.57
C SER A 73 -4.55 -33.72 6.20
N GLY A 74 -4.29 -34.78 5.43
CA GLY A 74 -4.95 -35.01 4.14
C GLY A 74 -4.82 -33.85 3.13
N GLY A 75 -3.66 -33.17 3.10
CA GLY A 75 -3.45 -32.01 2.23
C GLY A 75 -4.16 -30.73 2.67
N ARG A 76 -4.78 -30.71 3.85
CA ARG A 76 -5.45 -29.56 4.43
C ARG A 76 -4.71 -29.04 5.66
N LEU A 77 -4.80 -27.74 5.88
CA LEU A 77 -4.38 -27.06 7.10
C LEU A 77 -5.63 -26.59 7.84
N THR A 78 -5.69 -26.89 9.13
CA THR A 78 -6.73 -26.41 10.04
C THR A 78 -6.10 -25.55 11.12
N VAL A 79 -6.65 -24.36 11.34
CA VAL A 79 -6.17 -23.40 12.35
C VAL A 79 -7.32 -23.03 13.27
N HIS A 80 -7.21 -23.37 14.54
CA HIS A 80 -8.15 -22.97 15.58
C HIS A 80 -7.78 -21.60 16.11
N THR A 81 -8.76 -20.71 16.17
CA THR A 81 -8.62 -19.35 16.71
C THR A 81 -9.68 -19.13 17.79
N GLY A 82 -9.58 -18.02 18.53
CA GLY A 82 -10.66 -17.60 19.43
C GLY A 82 -11.96 -17.21 18.72
N ALA A 83 -11.90 -16.92 17.41
CA ALA A 83 -13.04 -16.48 16.60
C ALA A 83 -13.71 -17.62 15.81
N GLY A 84 -13.11 -18.81 15.77
CA GLY A 84 -13.60 -19.94 14.97
C GLY A 84 -12.48 -20.83 14.43
N VAL A 85 -12.86 -21.79 13.59
CA VAL A 85 -11.94 -22.75 12.95
C VAL A 85 -11.74 -22.40 11.48
N LEU A 86 -10.49 -22.12 11.13
CA LEU A 86 -10.07 -21.92 9.75
C LEU A 86 -9.64 -23.24 9.12
N ASP A 87 -9.99 -23.43 7.85
CA ASP A 87 -9.68 -24.62 7.09
C ASP A 87 -9.38 -24.27 5.62
N GLY A 88 -8.30 -24.82 5.08
CA GLY A 88 -7.87 -24.52 3.71
C GLY A 88 -6.81 -25.49 3.19
N PRO A 89 -6.43 -25.34 1.90
CA PRO A 89 -5.42 -26.19 1.28
C PRO A 89 -4.03 -25.93 1.91
N ALA A 90 -3.31 -26.99 2.28
CA ALA A 90 -2.03 -26.88 2.99
C ALA A 90 -0.88 -26.43 2.09
N ASP A 91 -0.91 -26.82 0.81
CA ASP A 91 0.09 -26.43 -0.20
C ASP A 91 0.09 -24.92 -0.46
N ALA A 92 -1.08 -24.27 -0.45
CA ALA A 92 -1.20 -22.81 -0.57
C ALA A 92 -0.63 -22.05 0.66
N ALA A 93 -0.44 -22.73 1.79
CA ALA A 93 0.19 -22.15 2.98
C ALA A 93 1.72 -22.27 2.97
N GLU A 94 2.31 -22.99 2.01
CA GLU A 94 3.76 -23.16 1.96
C GLU A 94 4.46 -21.87 1.53
N PRO A 95 5.64 -21.55 2.11
CA PRO A 95 6.44 -20.42 1.67
C PRO A 95 6.69 -20.46 0.17
N TYR A 96 6.49 -19.32 -0.51
CA TYR A 96 6.70 -19.17 -1.96
C TYR A 96 5.78 -20.00 -2.85
N ALA A 97 4.75 -20.65 -2.31
CA ALA A 97 3.76 -21.36 -3.11
C ALA A 97 3.05 -20.38 -4.06
N PRO A 98 2.86 -20.75 -5.34
CA PRO A 98 2.08 -19.94 -6.26
C PRO A 98 0.62 -19.91 -5.81
N ALA A 99 0.02 -18.73 -5.80
CA ALA A 99 -1.40 -18.57 -5.48
C ALA A 99 -2.22 -18.51 -6.77
N ALA A 100 -2.89 -19.61 -7.10
CA ALA A 100 -3.83 -19.64 -8.21
C ALA A 100 -5.10 -18.82 -7.89
N GLY A 101 -5.70 -18.21 -8.91
CA GLY A 101 -7.01 -17.59 -8.76
C GLY A 101 -8.05 -18.61 -8.26
N GLY A 102 -8.91 -18.19 -7.32
CA GLY A 102 -9.92 -19.06 -6.72
C GLY A 102 -9.51 -19.76 -5.42
N LEU A 103 -8.31 -19.46 -4.88
CA LEU A 103 -7.94 -19.89 -3.52
C LEU A 103 -9.05 -19.54 -2.53
N THR A 104 -9.49 -20.53 -1.75
CA THR A 104 -10.57 -20.40 -0.77
C THR A 104 -10.10 -20.92 0.59
N VAL A 105 -10.33 -20.13 1.63
CA VAL A 105 -10.17 -20.51 3.04
C VAL A 105 -11.56 -20.47 3.69
N HIS A 106 -11.89 -21.47 4.48
CA HIS A 106 -13.17 -21.55 5.17
C HIS A 106 -13.02 -21.12 6.62
N LEU A 107 -13.97 -20.34 7.14
CA LEU A 107 -14.13 -20.05 8.56
C LEU A 107 -15.45 -20.66 9.02
N ASP A 108 -15.40 -21.68 9.87
CA ASP A 108 -16.58 -22.43 10.35
C ASP A 108 -17.52 -22.86 9.21
N GLY A 109 -16.93 -23.27 8.08
CA GLY A 109 -17.64 -23.69 6.87
C GLY A 109 -18.00 -22.57 5.88
N ALA A 110 -17.91 -21.29 6.27
CA ALA A 110 -18.13 -20.16 5.37
C ALA A 110 -16.90 -19.93 4.48
N ALA A 111 -17.09 -19.94 3.15
CA ALA A 111 -16.01 -19.78 2.18
C ALA A 111 -15.57 -18.32 2.03
N HIS A 112 -14.25 -18.08 2.07
CA HIS A 112 -13.63 -16.78 1.84
C HIS A 112 -12.57 -16.84 0.74
N THR A 113 -12.80 -16.08 -0.34
CA THR A 113 -11.80 -15.80 -1.39
C THR A 113 -11.25 -14.37 -1.29
N ASP A 114 -11.89 -13.52 -0.49
CA ASP A 114 -11.45 -12.16 -0.20
C ASP A 114 -10.71 -12.13 1.15
N PRO A 115 -9.40 -11.84 1.17
CA PRO A 115 -8.62 -11.86 2.41
C PRO A 115 -9.04 -10.78 3.40
N ALA A 116 -9.55 -9.64 2.94
CA ALA A 116 -10.00 -8.58 3.84
C ALA A 116 -11.36 -8.93 4.46
N ALA A 117 -12.24 -9.61 3.72
CA ALA A 117 -13.47 -10.16 4.28
C ALA A 117 -13.18 -11.20 5.38
N LEU A 118 -12.19 -12.08 5.15
CA LEU A 118 -11.73 -13.04 6.16
C LEU A 118 -11.19 -12.33 7.41
N ALA A 119 -10.34 -11.31 7.23
CA ALA A 119 -9.80 -10.52 8.34
C ALA A 119 -10.90 -9.82 9.18
N ARG A 120 -11.95 -9.31 8.53
CA ARG A 120 -13.12 -8.75 9.24
C ARG A 120 -13.88 -9.82 10.01
N ALA A 121 -14.11 -10.99 9.41
CA ALA A 121 -14.83 -12.10 10.05
C ALA A 121 -14.09 -12.63 11.28
N LEU A 122 -12.75 -12.58 11.28
CA LEU A 122 -11.90 -12.90 12.43
C LEU A 122 -11.84 -11.78 13.49
N GLY A 123 -12.56 -10.68 13.31
CA GLY A 123 -12.63 -9.58 14.29
C GLY A 123 -11.52 -8.54 14.16
N HIS A 124 -10.86 -8.43 13.00
CA HIS A 124 -9.75 -7.48 12.77
C HIS A 124 -10.09 -6.40 11.71
N PRO A 125 -11.09 -5.53 11.93
CA PRO A 125 -11.53 -4.56 10.93
C PRO A 125 -10.47 -3.52 10.55
N GLY A 126 -9.58 -3.11 11.48
CA GLY A 126 -8.48 -2.20 11.17
C GLY A 126 -7.44 -2.83 10.25
N PHE A 127 -7.02 -4.06 10.55
CA PHE A 127 -6.12 -4.84 9.69
C PHE A 127 -6.73 -5.11 8.32
N ALA A 128 -8.04 -5.35 8.25
CA ALA A 128 -8.74 -5.56 6.98
C ALA A 128 -8.60 -4.37 6.01
N VAL A 129 -8.52 -3.13 6.52
CA VAL A 129 -8.26 -1.93 5.68
C VAL A 129 -6.88 -2.01 5.02
N GLU A 130 -5.85 -2.43 5.77
CA GLU A 130 -4.50 -2.61 5.24
C GLU A 130 -4.44 -3.74 4.20
N VAL A 131 -5.17 -4.83 4.45
CA VAL A 131 -5.29 -5.97 3.54
C VAL A 131 -5.98 -5.57 2.23
N ASP A 132 -7.11 -4.86 2.30
CA ASP A 132 -7.82 -4.35 1.12
C ASP A 132 -6.93 -3.44 0.28
N ASN A 133 -6.21 -2.53 0.94
CA ASN A 133 -5.28 -1.64 0.25
C ASN A 133 -4.09 -2.39 -0.37
N SER A 134 -3.57 -3.43 0.29
CA SER A 134 -2.54 -4.33 -0.26
C SER A 134 -3.05 -5.03 -1.53
N VAL A 135 -4.27 -5.56 -1.51
CA VAL A 135 -4.91 -6.21 -2.67
C VAL A 135 -5.06 -5.21 -3.82
N ALA A 136 -5.60 -4.02 -3.57
CA ALA A 136 -5.77 -2.99 -4.59
C ALA A 136 -4.44 -2.60 -5.24
N ASN A 137 -3.41 -2.35 -4.43
CA ASN A 137 -2.09 -1.93 -4.92
C ASN A 137 -1.30 -3.06 -5.61
N LEU A 138 -1.56 -4.32 -5.26
CA LEU A 138 -0.99 -5.48 -5.97
C LEU A 138 -1.66 -5.65 -7.35
N ALA A 139 -2.99 -5.55 -7.41
CA ALA A 139 -3.72 -5.58 -8.67
C ALA A 139 -3.28 -4.44 -9.60
N LEU A 140 -3.12 -3.20 -9.09
CA LEU A 140 -2.57 -2.08 -9.86
C LEU A 140 -1.16 -2.37 -10.38
N ALA A 141 -0.31 -2.97 -9.56
CA ALA A 141 1.08 -3.24 -9.92
C ALA A 141 1.18 -4.25 -11.06
N ARG A 142 0.34 -5.30 -11.03
CA ARG A 142 0.25 -6.32 -12.10
C ARG A 142 -0.45 -5.79 -13.35
N ALA A 143 -1.38 -4.86 -13.19
CA ALA A 143 -2.08 -4.21 -14.29
C ALA A 143 -1.23 -3.18 -15.04
N ALA A 144 -0.11 -2.75 -14.46
CA ALA A 144 0.81 -1.81 -15.10
C ALA A 144 1.36 -2.42 -16.40
N PRO A 145 1.64 -1.59 -17.43
CA PRO A 145 2.18 -2.07 -18.70
C PRO A 145 3.43 -2.92 -18.50
N ALA A 146 3.50 -4.04 -19.24
CA ALA A 146 4.65 -4.93 -19.21
C ALA A 146 5.93 -4.15 -19.56
N ARG A 147 6.98 -4.42 -18.78
CA ARG A 147 8.31 -3.82 -18.99
C ARG A 147 9.10 -4.64 -20.01
N ALA A 148 10.18 -4.04 -20.50
CA ALA A 148 11.08 -4.70 -21.44
C ALA A 148 11.45 -6.11 -20.94
N PRO A 149 11.57 -7.10 -21.86
CA PRO A 149 12.01 -8.45 -21.50
C PRO A 149 13.29 -8.42 -20.68
N ALA A 150 13.41 -9.29 -19.68
CA ALA A 150 14.51 -9.27 -18.71
C ALA A 150 15.91 -9.23 -19.36
N LEU A 151 16.10 -9.90 -20.49
CA LEU A 151 17.36 -9.97 -21.21
C LEU A 151 17.77 -8.64 -21.89
N THR A 152 16.82 -7.72 -22.07
CA THR A 152 17.02 -6.41 -22.71
C THR A 152 16.76 -5.25 -21.76
N ALA A 153 16.39 -5.54 -20.53
CA ALA A 153 16.02 -4.55 -19.53
C ALA A 153 17.28 -3.94 -18.87
N THR A 154 17.29 -2.62 -18.75
CA THR A 154 18.22 -1.91 -17.87
C THR A 154 17.95 -2.24 -16.40
N LEU A 155 18.91 -1.99 -15.51
CA LEU A 155 18.73 -2.24 -14.07
C LEU A 155 17.48 -1.55 -13.48
N PRO A 156 17.17 -0.26 -13.77
CA PRO A 156 15.93 0.34 -13.30
C PRO A 156 14.67 -0.34 -13.87
N GLN A 157 14.72 -0.83 -15.11
CA GLN A 157 13.59 -1.55 -15.69
C GLN A 157 13.38 -2.90 -15.01
N LEU A 158 14.46 -3.63 -14.70
CA LEU A 158 14.45 -4.89 -13.94
C LEU A 158 13.91 -4.68 -12.53
N GLU A 159 14.45 -3.70 -11.79
CA GLU A 159 14.04 -3.42 -10.41
C GLU A 159 12.53 -3.20 -10.34
N GLN A 160 11.99 -2.30 -11.16
CA GLN A 160 10.57 -1.99 -11.08
C GLN A 160 9.67 -2.96 -11.89
N SER A 161 10.25 -4.01 -12.49
CA SER A 161 9.50 -5.18 -13.00
C SER A 161 9.08 -6.17 -11.90
N VAL A 162 9.71 -6.09 -10.71
CA VAL A 162 9.34 -6.92 -9.56
C VAL A 162 8.14 -6.29 -8.85
N VAL A 163 6.94 -6.79 -9.16
CA VAL A 163 5.67 -6.17 -8.71
C VAL A 163 5.02 -6.84 -7.51
N ASP A 164 5.34 -8.11 -7.24
CA ASP A 164 4.64 -8.92 -6.24
C ASP A 164 4.93 -8.55 -4.79
N GLY A 165 6.02 -7.81 -4.55
CA GLY A 165 6.45 -7.40 -3.21
C GLY A 165 7.01 -8.56 -2.38
N HIS A 166 7.00 -8.39 -1.05
CA HIS A 166 7.52 -9.40 -0.13
C HIS A 166 6.68 -10.70 -0.22
N PRO A 167 7.30 -11.87 -0.42
CA PRO A 167 6.57 -13.11 -0.70
C PRO A 167 5.79 -13.66 0.50
N LEU A 168 6.14 -13.25 1.73
CA LEU A 168 5.53 -13.78 2.95
C LEU A 168 4.54 -12.83 3.62
N HIS A 169 4.65 -11.51 3.43
CA HIS A 169 3.91 -10.54 4.22
C HIS A 169 2.59 -10.18 3.51
N PRO A 170 1.40 -10.41 4.12
CA PRO A 170 0.12 -10.17 3.45
C PRO A 170 -0.12 -8.70 3.07
N CYS A 171 0.42 -7.77 3.86
CA CYS A 171 0.31 -6.32 3.64
C CYS A 171 1.53 -5.71 2.93
N CYS A 172 2.26 -6.49 2.12
CA CYS A 172 3.52 -6.04 1.49
C CYS A 172 3.36 -4.91 0.45
N ARG A 173 2.12 -4.56 0.09
CA ARG A 173 1.79 -3.49 -0.87
C ARG A 173 0.87 -2.42 -0.27
N THR A 174 0.65 -2.43 1.03
CA THR A 174 -0.13 -1.39 1.71
C THR A 174 0.60 -0.05 1.60
N ARG A 175 -0.14 1.01 1.23
CA ARG A 175 0.33 2.38 1.04
C ARG A 175 -0.65 3.35 1.69
N LEU A 176 -0.70 3.29 3.02
CA LEU A 176 -1.53 4.18 3.81
C LEU A 176 -1.15 5.65 3.57
N GLY A 177 -2.14 6.51 3.46
CA GLY A 177 -1.98 7.94 3.19
C GLY A 177 -1.87 8.30 1.71
N MET A 178 -1.81 7.32 0.80
CA MET A 178 -1.73 7.56 -0.65
C MET A 178 -3.06 7.30 -1.34
N SER A 179 -3.48 8.22 -2.22
CA SER A 179 -4.60 7.97 -3.13
C SER A 179 -4.21 7.04 -4.27
N THR A 180 -5.19 6.49 -4.99
CA THR A 180 -4.92 5.68 -6.19
C THR A 180 -4.07 6.46 -7.21
N LEU A 181 -4.29 7.77 -7.38
CA LEU A 181 -3.49 8.60 -8.27
C LEU A 181 -2.08 8.84 -7.73
N ASP A 182 -1.91 9.01 -6.42
CA ASP A 182 -0.58 9.09 -5.81
C ASP A 182 0.20 7.79 -6.01
N VAL A 183 -0.45 6.64 -5.86
CA VAL A 183 0.17 5.33 -6.13
C VAL A 183 0.59 5.26 -7.59
N LEU A 184 -0.27 5.62 -8.55
CA LEU A 184 0.10 5.63 -9.96
C LEU A 184 1.28 6.57 -10.26
N ARG A 185 1.39 7.68 -9.54
CA ARG A 185 2.43 8.68 -9.74
C ARG A 185 3.77 8.29 -9.10
N TYR A 186 3.75 7.69 -7.91
CA TYR A 186 4.94 7.55 -7.06
C TYR A 186 5.33 6.09 -6.75
N ALA A 187 4.44 5.11 -6.94
CA ALA A 187 4.80 3.72 -6.66
C ALA A 187 5.78 3.19 -7.72
N PRO A 188 6.85 2.46 -7.33
CA PRO A 188 7.89 2.02 -8.28
C PRO A 188 7.36 1.23 -9.48
N SER A 189 6.34 0.41 -9.28
CA SER A 189 5.73 -0.43 -10.32
C SER A 189 5.00 0.36 -11.39
N THR A 190 4.46 1.54 -11.05
CA THR A 190 3.54 2.32 -11.90
C THR A 190 4.11 3.67 -12.32
N ALA A 191 5.02 4.24 -11.52
CA ALA A 191 5.65 5.52 -11.76
C ALA A 191 6.58 5.44 -12.99
N ARG A 192 6.41 6.38 -13.92
CA ARG A 192 7.25 6.49 -15.12
C ARG A 192 8.41 7.48 -14.97
N SER A 193 8.20 8.53 -14.17
CA SER A 193 9.19 9.54 -13.82
C SER A 193 8.70 10.32 -12.60
N SER A 194 9.63 10.84 -11.79
CA SER A 194 9.33 11.72 -10.67
C SER A 194 10.33 12.86 -10.65
N ALA A 195 9.83 14.09 -10.52
CA ALA A 195 10.65 15.28 -10.36
C ALA A 195 10.69 15.67 -8.89
N SER A 196 11.88 15.92 -8.37
CA SER A 196 12.06 16.41 -7.00
C SER A 196 11.72 17.90 -6.92
N THR A 197 10.95 18.28 -5.91
CA THR A 197 10.75 19.69 -5.56
C THR A 197 11.86 20.13 -4.60
N TRP A 198 12.54 21.22 -4.92
CA TRP A 198 13.59 21.79 -4.09
C TRP A 198 13.03 22.92 -3.23
N CYS A 199 13.18 22.80 -1.91
CA CYS A 199 12.78 23.84 -0.95
C CYS A 199 14.00 24.38 -0.21
N GLY A 200 14.09 25.70 -0.06
CA GLY A 200 15.14 26.34 0.72
C GLY A 200 14.81 26.32 2.22
N CYS A 201 15.53 25.50 2.99
CA CYS A 201 15.44 25.53 4.45
C CYS A 201 16.44 26.54 5.02
N ARG A 202 15.95 27.66 5.58
CA ARG A 202 16.81 28.58 6.34
C ARG A 202 17.27 27.88 7.61
N ARG A 203 18.58 27.87 7.87
CA ARG A 203 19.17 27.17 9.00
C ARG A 203 19.42 28.05 10.20
N PRO A 204 18.71 27.79 11.30
CA PRO A 204 19.07 28.33 12.59
C PRO A 204 19.99 27.33 13.34
N GLY A 205 21.30 27.44 13.16
CA GLY A 205 22.24 26.71 14.02
C GLY A 205 22.34 25.19 13.86
N GLY A 206 22.20 24.63 12.64
CA GLY A 206 22.42 23.20 12.37
C GLY A 206 23.18 22.94 11.06
N THR A 207 24.21 22.09 11.12
CA THR A 207 25.24 21.84 10.09
C THR A 207 24.81 20.96 8.93
N ALA A 208 25.40 21.18 7.74
CA ALA A 208 25.16 20.35 6.55
C ALA A 208 26.18 19.24 6.67
N THR A 209 25.73 18.02 6.89
CA THR A 209 26.62 16.87 6.89
C THR A 209 26.93 16.50 5.45
N ALA A 210 28.00 17.11 4.94
CA ALA A 210 28.96 16.37 4.14
C ALA A 210 30.29 16.42 4.91
N ARG A 211 30.55 15.45 5.80
CA ARG A 211 31.90 15.13 6.32
C ARG A 211 31.95 13.91 7.25
N PRO A 212 32.80 12.91 7.01
CA PRO A 212 33.71 12.41 8.03
C PRO A 212 34.84 13.44 8.26
N CYS A 213 35.48 13.38 9.43
CA CYS A 213 36.53 14.26 9.96
C CYS A 213 36.06 15.49 10.76
N CYS A 214 35.88 15.22 12.07
CA CYS A 214 36.15 16.06 13.25
C CYS A 214 35.18 17.20 13.66
N ARG A 215 34.52 16.92 14.80
CA ARG A 215 34.22 17.77 15.98
C ARG A 215 33.03 18.76 15.89
N SER A 216 32.27 18.74 16.99
CA SER A 216 30.98 19.36 17.31
C SER A 216 31.04 20.83 17.72
N THR A 217 29.96 21.62 17.50
CA THR A 217 29.08 22.23 18.55
C THR A 217 28.04 23.26 18.00
N LEU A 218 26.79 23.10 18.48
CA LEU A 218 25.74 24.06 18.94
C LEU A 218 25.16 25.23 18.05
N GLY A 219 23.81 25.26 17.93
CA GLY A 219 22.99 26.36 18.52
C GLY A 219 22.08 27.26 17.62
N SER A 220 20.74 27.12 17.77
CA SER A 220 19.68 28.18 17.83
C SER A 220 18.81 28.60 16.61
N THR A 221 17.48 28.36 16.79
CA THR A 221 16.13 28.96 16.38
C THR A 221 15.87 29.80 15.09
N SER A 222 14.87 29.42 14.25
CA SER A 222 14.51 30.08 12.95
C SER A 222 13.08 30.62 12.86
N THR A 223 12.94 31.68 12.04
CA THR A 223 11.72 32.11 11.35
C THR A 223 11.83 31.82 9.83
N CYS A 224 10.70 31.48 9.20
CA CYS A 224 10.66 30.95 7.83
C CYS A 224 10.40 32.02 6.75
N TRP A 225 10.94 31.83 5.55
CA TRP A 225 10.58 32.59 4.33
C TRP A 225 10.50 31.62 3.16
N THR A 226 9.45 31.74 2.35
CA THR A 226 9.35 31.07 1.04
C THR A 226 9.59 32.09 -0.07
N ARG A 227 10.27 31.66 -1.14
CA ARG A 227 10.40 32.43 -2.37
C ARG A 227 10.03 31.54 -3.54
N THR A 228 8.98 31.90 -4.26
CA THR A 228 8.66 31.42 -5.61
C THR A 228 8.84 32.58 -6.59
N PRO A 229 9.21 32.32 -7.85
CA PRO A 229 9.46 33.38 -8.82
C PRO A 229 8.12 33.95 -9.31
N GLY A 230 7.85 35.23 -9.03
CA GLY A 230 6.79 35.96 -9.73
C GLY A 230 6.07 37.06 -8.95
N TRP A 231 5.67 36.87 -7.70
CA TRP A 231 4.84 37.87 -6.98
C TRP A 231 5.15 37.85 -5.48
N CYS A 232 5.68 38.95 -4.94
CA CYS A 232 5.78 39.16 -3.50
C CYS A 232 4.47 39.77 -2.99
N ARG A 233 3.77 39.08 -2.09
CA ARG A 233 2.78 39.74 -1.21
C ARG A 233 2.96 39.25 0.22
N TRP A 234 3.06 40.21 1.13
CA TRP A 234 3.04 39.99 2.57
C TRP A 234 1.63 39.52 2.99
N GLY A 235 1.56 38.45 3.77
CA GLY A 235 0.34 38.01 4.44
C GLY A 235 0.71 37.42 5.80
N ALA A 236 0.15 37.98 6.87
CA ALA A 236 0.30 37.47 8.23
C ALA A 236 -0.47 36.14 8.41
N CYS A 237 0.10 35.19 9.15
CA CYS A 237 -0.67 34.06 9.68
C CYS A 237 -1.57 34.55 10.82
N PRO A 238 -2.87 34.21 10.83
CA PRO A 238 -3.75 34.53 11.95
C PRO A 238 -3.59 33.47 13.03
N HIS A 239 -2.73 33.72 14.01
CA HIS A 239 -2.81 33.08 15.31
C HIS A 239 -2.53 34.14 16.38
N GLY A 240 -3.62 34.76 16.86
CA GLY A 240 -3.66 35.29 18.22
C GLY A 240 -3.84 34.13 19.21
N PRO A 241 -3.64 34.39 20.52
CA PRO A 241 -3.71 33.38 21.57
C PRO A 241 -5.07 32.66 21.64
#